data_AF-A0A6C0CTB1-F1
#
_entry.id   AF-A0A6C0CTB1-F1
#
_cell.length_a   1.000
_cell.length_b   1.000
_cell.length_c   1.000
_cell.angle_alpha   90.00
_cell.angle_beta   90.00
_cell.angle_gamma   90.00
#
_symmetry.space_group_name_H-M   'P 1'
#
loop_
_entity.id
_entity.type
_entity.pdbx_description
1 polymer ?
#
loop_
_entity_poly.entity_id
_entity_poly.type
_entity_poly.pdbx_seq_one_letter_code
_entity_poly.pdbx_strand_id
1 'polypeptide(L)'
;MIFSVWNYDCYALSNSLSGDQTAQIVSGEMRWFYTVIRYLQESHTVIHCTSKEQFMSVNADYYLMDYFTISQVIQYLNPEKVFCLCYWGCFDKYISPKNVLTPFDYGIKNRFLGYCTKYLCTPISEIKYKNIGVIWGKHPKYINHSLVKYLVSEGIEFYSTCVEPIPGVHNLGCLPINEWHQLLNDAKFVLGFGDPKSGPTILEALFYKTAIVAPKTQIPDSVQCKNTLFTDNLTYKKIALMIKGIEFVEEPLDDTFNQRITAIFKL
;
A
#
# COMPACT_ATOMS: atom_id res chain seq x y z
N MET A 1 -0.84 -8.68 26.03
CA MET A 1 -1.00 -9.75 25.03
C MET A 1 0.32 -9.95 24.32
N ILE A 2 0.67 -11.21 24.05
CA ILE A 2 1.88 -11.61 23.32
C ILE A 2 1.46 -12.10 21.93
N PHE A 3 2.02 -11.49 20.90
CA PHE A 3 1.88 -11.91 19.51
C PHE A 3 3.16 -12.59 19.04
N SER A 4 3.02 -13.80 18.49
CA SER A 4 4.09 -14.43 17.68
C SER A 4 3.83 -14.10 16.22
N VAL A 5 4.81 -13.52 15.52
CA VAL A 5 4.65 -13.09 14.12
C VAL A 5 5.68 -13.77 13.24
N TRP A 6 5.22 -14.40 12.15
CA TRP A 6 6.11 -14.98 11.14
C TRP A 6 5.59 -14.71 9.73
N ASN A 7 6.47 -14.18 8.87
CA ASN A 7 6.21 -13.97 7.45
C ASN A 7 7.25 -14.77 6.65
N TYR A 8 6.86 -15.31 5.50
CA TYR A 8 7.73 -16.11 4.65
C TYR A 8 8.99 -15.34 4.22
N ASP A 9 8.85 -14.04 3.93
CA ASP A 9 9.95 -13.12 3.61
C ASP A 9 10.53 -12.41 4.85
N CYS A 10 10.55 -13.10 6.00
CA CYS A 10 10.97 -12.60 7.31
C CYS A 10 12.31 -11.83 7.33
N TYR A 11 13.28 -12.16 6.47
CA TYR A 11 14.60 -11.51 6.46
C TYR A 11 14.56 -10.03 6.06
N ALA A 12 13.75 -9.67 5.06
CA ALA A 12 13.61 -8.27 4.64
C ALA A 12 12.89 -7.44 5.72
N LEU A 13 11.91 -8.07 6.37
CA LEU A 13 11.10 -7.45 7.42
C LEU A 13 11.89 -7.27 8.73
N SER A 14 12.70 -8.27 9.13
CA SER A 14 13.50 -8.20 10.35
C SER A 14 14.53 -7.07 10.31
N ASN A 15 15.21 -6.90 9.17
CA ASN A 15 16.20 -5.82 9.00
C ASN A 15 15.52 -4.44 9.02
N SER A 16 14.32 -4.34 8.45
CA SER A 16 13.53 -3.10 8.49
C SER A 16 13.06 -2.76 9.92
N LEU A 17 12.71 -3.77 10.72
CA LEU A 17 12.27 -3.60 12.12
C LEU A 17 13.42 -3.27 13.07
N SER A 18 14.66 -3.69 12.78
CA SER A 18 15.85 -3.35 13.58
C SER A 18 16.38 -1.93 13.31
N GLY A 19 15.71 -1.16 12.45
CA GLY A 19 16.10 0.21 12.12
C GLY A 19 17.20 0.30 11.07
N ASP A 20 17.53 -0.80 10.39
CA ASP A 20 18.45 -0.77 9.26
C ASP A 20 17.77 -0.12 8.06
N GLN A 21 18.10 1.16 7.82
CA GLN A 21 17.56 1.96 6.72
C GLN A 21 17.99 1.44 5.34
N THR A 22 18.91 0.47 5.26
CA THR A 22 19.32 -0.15 4.00
C THR A 22 18.35 -1.24 3.53
N ALA A 23 17.51 -1.77 4.44
CA ALA A 23 16.46 -2.73 4.09
C ALA A 23 15.33 -2.02 3.34
N GLN A 24 15.37 -2.03 2.01
CA GLN A 24 14.28 -1.51 1.19
C GLN A 24 13.06 -2.43 1.30
N ILE A 25 11.99 -1.96 1.95
CA ILE A 25 10.69 -2.62 1.89
C ILE A 25 10.11 -2.42 0.48
N VAL A 26 10.36 -3.39 -0.40
CA VAL A 26 10.14 -3.26 -1.85
C VAL A 26 8.69 -3.53 -2.29
N SER A 27 7.95 -4.37 -1.57
CA SER A 27 6.58 -4.77 -1.93
C SER A 27 5.51 -4.06 -1.09
N GLY A 28 4.29 -3.95 -1.62
CA GLY A 28 3.17 -3.37 -0.87
C GLY A 28 2.71 -4.23 0.29
N GLU A 29 2.79 -5.55 0.12
CA GLU A 29 2.49 -6.52 1.17
C GLU A 29 3.45 -6.38 2.35
N MET A 30 4.76 -6.33 2.10
CA MET A 30 5.74 -6.14 3.18
C MET A 30 5.57 -4.80 3.90
N ARG A 31 5.26 -3.72 3.16
CA ARG A 31 4.97 -2.41 3.78
C ARG A 31 3.76 -2.50 4.70
N TRP A 32 2.68 -3.13 4.24
CA TRP A 32 1.50 -3.32 5.07
C TRP A 32 1.79 -4.16 6.32
N PHE A 33 2.45 -5.31 6.17
CA PHE A 33 2.88 -6.14 7.29
C PHE A 33 3.68 -5.36 8.32
N TYR A 34 4.65 -4.57 7.85
CA TYR A 34 5.43 -3.69 8.71
C TYR A 34 4.53 -2.73 9.50
N THR A 35 3.58 -2.06 8.86
CA THR A 35 2.65 -1.16 9.57
C THR A 35 1.83 -1.88 10.63
N VAL A 36 1.40 -3.12 10.37
CA VAL A 36 0.65 -3.94 11.33
C VAL A 36 1.48 -4.29 12.55
N ILE A 37 2.72 -4.72 12.35
CA ILE A 37 3.64 -5.07 13.43
C ILE A 37 3.93 -3.84 14.30
N ARG A 38 4.24 -2.70 13.66
CA ARG A 38 4.54 -1.45 14.37
C ARG A 38 3.37 -0.96 15.22
N TYR A 39 2.15 -1.09 14.70
CA TYR A 39 0.95 -0.78 15.47
C TYR A 39 0.78 -1.68 16.69
N LEU A 40 0.93 -3.00 16.53
CA LEU A 40 0.81 -3.92 17.67
C LEU A 40 1.88 -3.65 18.73
N GLN A 41 3.09 -3.25 18.33
CA GLN A 41 4.17 -2.89 19.24
C GLN A 41 3.87 -1.66 20.12
N GLU A 42 2.89 -0.83 19.78
CA GLU A 42 2.51 0.33 20.63
C GLU A 42 1.87 -0.10 21.95
N SER A 43 1.19 -1.25 21.99
CA SER A 43 0.41 -1.69 23.16
C SER A 43 0.60 -3.15 23.54
N HIS A 44 1.36 -3.93 22.77
CA HIS A 44 1.52 -5.37 22.95
C HIS A 44 2.96 -5.82 22.77
N THR A 45 3.27 -6.97 23.35
CA THR A 45 4.55 -7.64 23.12
C THR A 45 4.47 -8.38 21.80
N VAL A 46 5.35 -8.05 20.85
CA VAL A 46 5.42 -8.70 19.54
C VAL A 46 6.77 -9.39 19.40
N ILE A 47 6.75 -10.71 19.22
CA ILE A 47 7.93 -11.53 18.98
C ILE A 47 7.98 -11.85 17.49
N HIS A 48 8.95 -11.27 16.80
CA HIS A 48 9.19 -11.53 15.38
C HIS A 48 10.05 -12.79 15.23
N CYS A 49 9.52 -13.79 14.54
CA CYS A 49 10.18 -15.07 14.34
C CYS A 49 10.72 -15.15 12.91
N THR A 50 11.96 -15.61 12.76
CA THR A 50 12.61 -15.79 11.45
C THR A 50 12.67 -17.26 11.02
N SER A 51 12.11 -18.16 11.83
CA SER A 51 11.98 -19.58 11.50
C SER A 51 10.72 -20.18 12.12
N LYS A 52 10.30 -21.32 11.58
CA LYS A 52 9.19 -22.11 12.11
C LYS A 52 9.43 -22.51 13.56
N GLU A 53 10.64 -22.93 13.91
CA GLU A 53 11.02 -23.39 15.25
C GLU A 53 10.91 -22.26 16.27
N GLN A 54 11.40 -21.08 15.92
CA GLN A 54 11.21 -19.89 16.75
C GLN A 54 9.73 -19.60 16.92
N PHE A 55 8.98 -19.55 15.82
CA PHE A 55 7.55 -19.24 15.82
C PHE A 55 6.73 -20.17 16.70
N MET A 56 7.01 -21.48 16.64
CA MET A 56 6.34 -22.51 17.41
C MET A 56 6.79 -22.59 18.87
N SER A 57 7.98 -22.07 19.22
CA SER A 57 8.47 -22.06 20.60
C SER A 57 7.93 -20.90 21.43
N VAL A 58 7.34 -19.89 20.79
CA VAL A 58 6.70 -18.77 21.50
C VAL A 58 5.37 -19.21 22.11
N ASN A 59 5.26 -19.07 23.44
CA ASN A 59 3.99 -19.16 24.15
C ASN A 59 3.19 -17.86 23.96
N ALA A 60 2.51 -17.73 22.82
CA ALA A 60 1.77 -16.53 22.44
C ALA A 60 0.27 -16.63 22.75
N ASP A 61 -0.34 -15.47 22.99
CA ASP A 61 -1.80 -15.34 23.05
C ASP A 61 -2.40 -15.48 21.64
N TYR A 62 -1.73 -14.90 20.65
CA TYR A 62 -2.14 -14.88 19.24
C TYR A 62 -0.96 -15.08 18.29
N TYR A 63 -1.26 -15.66 17.13
CA TYR A 63 -0.30 -15.97 16.08
C TYR A 63 -0.69 -15.20 14.80
N LEU A 64 0.21 -14.35 14.32
CA LEU A 64 0.03 -13.57 13.09
C LEU A 64 0.99 -14.07 12.01
N MET A 65 0.49 -14.34 10.81
CA MET A 65 1.35 -14.80 9.72
C MET A 65 0.77 -14.50 8.34
N ASP A 66 1.59 -14.65 7.30
CA ASP A 66 1.10 -14.54 5.93
C ASP A 66 0.38 -15.80 5.43
N TYR A 67 -0.23 -15.66 4.26
CA TYR A 67 -0.95 -16.74 3.59
C TYR A 67 -0.06 -17.97 3.33
N PHE A 68 1.20 -17.77 2.93
CA PHE A 68 2.12 -18.86 2.61
C PHE A 68 2.54 -19.66 3.84
N THR A 69 2.66 -18.98 4.98
CA THR A 69 3.11 -19.52 6.25
C THR A 69 2.02 -20.35 6.92
N ILE A 70 0.74 -19.97 6.77
CA ILE A 70 -0.41 -20.69 7.35
C ILE A 70 -0.35 -22.19 7.09
N SER A 71 -0.17 -22.58 5.83
CA SER A 71 -0.18 -23.99 5.43
C SER A 71 0.89 -24.84 6.13
N GLN A 72 1.95 -24.22 6.64
CA GLN A 72 3.10 -24.89 7.24
C GLN A 72 2.94 -25.15 8.75
N VAL A 73 2.07 -24.39 9.43
CA VAL A 73 1.99 -24.38 10.90
C VAL A 73 0.57 -24.53 11.46
N ILE A 74 -0.47 -24.27 10.68
CA ILE A 74 -1.86 -24.23 11.18
C ILE A 74 -2.29 -25.52 11.89
N GLN A 75 -1.80 -26.68 11.44
CA GLN A 75 -2.11 -27.98 12.05
C GLN A 75 -1.59 -28.16 13.49
N TYR A 76 -0.68 -27.28 13.93
CA TYR A 76 -0.09 -27.32 15.27
C TYR A 76 -0.63 -26.22 16.19
N LEU A 77 -1.52 -25.35 15.70
CA LEU A 77 -2.01 -24.18 16.40
C LEU A 77 -3.51 -24.27 16.62
N ASN A 78 -4.01 -23.57 17.64
CA ASN A 78 -5.44 -23.36 17.79
C ASN A 78 -5.92 -22.35 16.72
N PRO A 79 -6.79 -22.74 15.76
CA PRO A 79 -7.21 -21.87 14.66
C PRO A 79 -7.90 -20.57 15.13
N GLU A 80 -8.53 -20.58 16.31
CA GLU A 80 -9.18 -19.38 16.87
C GLU A 80 -8.17 -18.32 17.36
N LYS A 81 -6.91 -18.70 17.56
CA LYS A 81 -5.80 -17.80 17.94
C LYS A 81 -4.94 -17.35 16.75
N VAL A 82 -5.22 -17.86 15.56
CA VAL A 82 -4.42 -17.59 14.36
C VAL A 82 -5.10 -16.53 13.52
N PHE A 83 -4.33 -15.53 13.07
CA PHE A 83 -4.75 -14.54 12.10
C PHE A 83 -3.84 -14.57 10.87
N CYS A 84 -4.47 -14.55 9.69
CA CYS A 84 -3.79 -14.42 8.40
C CYS A 84 -3.74 -12.95 8.02
N LEU A 85 -2.54 -12.41 7.83
CA LEU A 85 -2.37 -11.16 7.11
C LEU A 85 -2.34 -11.49 5.60
N CYS A 86 -3.44 -11.20 4.90
CA CYS A 86 -3.55 -11.47 3.47
C CYS A 86 -3.78 -10.18 2.69
N TYR A 87 -2.74 -9.68 2.04
CA TYR A 87 -2.83 -8.41 1.30
C TYR A 87 -3.90 -8.48 0.20
N TRP A 88 -4.02 -9.61 -0.49
CA TRP A 88 -4.87 -9.78 -1.67
C TRP A 88 -6.29 -10.28 -1.37
N GLY A 89 -6.65 -10.50 -0.09
CA GLY A 89 -7.98 -10.98 0.29
C GLY A 89 -8.26 -12.45 -0.04
N CYS A 90 -7.25 -13.26 -0.35
CA CYS A 90 -7.39 -14.69 -0.59
C CYS A 90 -7.85 -15.44 0.68
N PHE A 91 -8.61 -16.52 0.47
CA PHE A 91 -9.02 -17.43 1.54
C PHE A 91 -8.12 -18.66 1.55
N ASP A 92 -7.73 -19.08 2.75
CA ASP A 92 -7.23 -20.43 2.97
C ASP A 92 -8.36 -21.26 3.61
N LYS A 93 -8.53 -22.52 3.18
CA LYS A 93 -9.50 -23.46 3.74
C LYS A 93 -9.25 -23.79 5.23
N TYR A 94 -8.04 -23.55 5.73
CA TYR A 94 -7.63 -23.87 7.10
C TYR A 94 -7.94 -22.75 8.11
N ILE A 95 -8.38 -21.57 7.66
CA ILE A 95 -8.65 -20.43 8.54
C ILE A 95 -10.05 -19.87 8.33
N SER A 96 -10.71 -19.48 9.41
CA SER A 96 -11.99 -18.80 9.32
C SER A 96 -11.83 -17.47 8.58
N PRO A 97 -12.74 -17.08 7.67
CA PRO A 97 -12.77 -15.75 7.06
C PRO A 97 -12.61 -14.59 8.05
N LYS A 98 -13.20 -14.71 9.25
CA LYS A 98 -13.12 -13.70 10.32
C LYS A 98 -11.69 -13.50 10.83
N ASN A 99 -10.78 -14.44 10.60
CA ASN A 99 -9.39 -14.37 11.02
C ASN A 99 -8.45 -14.00 9.86
N VAL A 100 -8.99 -13.72 8.67
CA VAL A 100 -8.22 -13.15 7.56
C VAL A 100 -8.34 -11.64 7.61
N LEU A 101 -7.20 -10.98 7.78
CA LEU A 101 -7.05 -9.55 7.90
C LEU A 101 -6.57 -8.98 6.54
N THR A 102 -7.09 -7.81 6.14
CA THR A 102 -6.78 -7.20 4.83
C THR A 102 -6.54 -5.68 4.93
N PRO A 103 -5.69 -5.10 4.06
CA PRO A 103 -5.43 -3.66 4.03
C PRO A 103 -6.55 -2.84 3.37
N PHE A 104 -7.46 -3.50 2.65
CA PHE A 104 -8.65 -2.89 2.03
C PHE A 104 -9.87 -3.70 2.43
N ASP A 105 -11.03 -3.05 2.50
CA ASP A 105 -12.29 -3.77 2.54
C ASP A 105 -12.63 -4.20 1.10
N TYR A 106 -12.54 -5.50 0.86
CA TYR A 106 -12.82 -6.14 -0.43
C TYR A 106 -14.29 -6.57 -0.58
N GLY A 107 -15.16 -6.26 0.39
CA GLY A 107 -16.58 -6.66 0.36
C GLY A 107 -16.80 -8.17 0.48
N ILE A 108 -15.82 -8.88 1.04
CA ILE A 108 -15.83 -10.33 1.27
C ILE A 108 -15.89 -10.63 2.78
N LYS A 109 -15.95 -11.89 3.16
CA LYS A 109 -16.07 -12.33 4.57
C LYS A 109 -14.82 -12.06 5.45
N ASN A 110 -13.82 -11.34 4.95
CA ASN A 110 -12.58 -11.02 5.65
C ASN A 110 -12.80 -9.85 6.61
N ARG A 111 -11.85 -9.64 7.53
CA ARG A 111 -11.79 -8.44 8.37
C ARG A 111 -10.88 -7.41 7.73
N PHE A 112 -11.45 -6.25 7.40
CA PHE A 112 -10.67 -5.08 7.07
C PHE A 112 -9.88 -4.61 8.30
N LEU A 113 -8.56 -4.58 8.17
CA LEU A 113 -7.63 -4.15 9.20
C LEU A 113 -7.13 -2.73 8.95
N GLY A 114 -6.99 -2.31 7.70
CA GLY A 114 -6.45 -1.00 7.33
C GLY A 114 -4.94 -0.99 7.14
N TYR A 115 -4.39 0.20 6.93
CA TYR A 115 -2.98 0.47 6.65
C TYR A 115 -2.59 1.74 7.41
N CYS A 116 -1.33 1.84 7.86
CA CYS A 116 -0.91 2.99 8.66
C CYS A 116 0.39 3.61 8.12
N THR A 117 0.25 4.65 7.29
CA THR A 117 1.38 5.36 6.65
C THR A 117 2.34 6.01 7.64
N LYS A 118 1.88 6.35 8.86
CA LYS A 118 2.70 7.02 9.89
C LYS A 118 3.98 6.25 10.28
N TYR A 119 3.99 4.93 10.07
CA TYR A 119 5.15 4.11 10.39
C TYR A 119 6.16 4.01 9.23
N LEU A 120 5.79 4.39 8.01
CA LEU A 120 6.62 4.18 6.83
C LEU A 120 7.56 5.34 6.53
N CYS A 121 7.22 6.54 6.99
CA CYS A 121 7.98 7.74 6.72
C CYS A 121 7.86 8.74 7.88
N THR A 122 8.87 9.60 8.01
CA THR A 122 8.81 10.78 8.88
C THR A 122 7.72 11.74 8.38
N PRO A 123 7.02 12.50 9.26
CA PRO A 123 6.09 13.54 8.83
C PRO A 123 6.76 14.52 7.85
N ILE A 124 6.12 14.75 6.71
CA ILE A 124 6.56 15.69 5.67
C ILE A 124 5.64 16.91 5.72
N SER A 125 6.19 18.09 5.45
CA SER A 125 5.39 19.32 5.32
C SER A 125 4.28 19.14 4.27
N GLU A 126 3.04 19.47 4.63
CA GLU A 126 1.84 19.30 3.79
C GLU A 126 1.75 20.27 2.60
N ILE A 127 2.71 21.17 2.43
CA ILE A 127 2.66 22.16 1.36
C ILE A 127 3.01 21.48 0.04
N LYS A 128 2.03 21.39 -0.85
CA LYS A 128 2.20 20.95 -2.23
C LYS A 128 2.55 22.12 -3.13
N TYR A 129 3.61 21.99 -3.92
CA TYR A 129 4.12 23.08 -4.74
C TYR A 129 4.46 22.66 -6.18
N LYS A 130 4.50 21.36 -6.50
CA LYS A 130 4.89 20.89 -7.83
C LYS A 130 3.68 20.43 -8.65
N ASN A 131 3.53 21.01 -9.85
CA ASN A 131 2.51 20.59 -10.81
C ASN A 131 2.98 19.35 -11.60
N ILE A 132 3.31 18.27 -10.89
CA ILE A 132 3.86 17.03 -11.44
C ILE A 132 2.91 15.85 -11.22
N GLY A 133 2.94 14.90 -12.15
CA GLY A 133 2.29 13.60 -12.03
C GLY A 133 3.27 12.49 -11.70
N VAL A 134 2.80 11.45 -11.01
CA VAL A 134 3.58 10.23 -10.77
C VAL A 134 2.93 9.06 -11.49
N ILE A 135 3.70 8.29 -12.24
CA ILE A 135 3.22 7.07 -12.88
C ILE A 135 3.10 5.94 -11.85
N TRP A 136 1.90 5.35 -11.75
CA TRP A 136 1.66 4.17 -10.94
C TRP A 136 1.91 2.89 -11.73
N GLY A 137 3.11 2.35 -11.57
CA GLY A 137 3.52 1.06 -12.13
C GLY A 137 5.03 0.91 -12.17
N LYS A 138 5.56 -0.16 -11.56
CA LYS A 138 7.01 -0.42 -11.54
C LYS A 138 7.54 -1.09 -12.82
N HIS A 139 6.66 -1.58 -13.69
CA HIS A 139 7.04 -2.29 -14.91
C HIS A 139 6.34 -1.69 -16.14
N PRO A 140 7.02 -1.62 -17.31
CA PRO A 140 6.45 -1.05 -18.53
C PRO A 140 5.14 -1.71 -18.98
N LYS A 141 4.98 -3.02 -18.71
CA LYS A 141 3.75 -3.76 -19.03
C LYS A 141 2.48 -3.19 -18.36
N TYR A 142 2.63 -2.41 -17.30
CA TYR A 142 1.53 -1.75 -16.61
C TYR A 142 1.16 -0.39 -17.20
N ILE A 143 1.83 0.05 -18.27
CA ILE A 143 1.80 1.44 -18.71
C ILE A 143 1.18 1.54 -20.09
N ASN A 144 0.20 2.42 -20.24
CA ASN A 144 -0.29 2.80 -21.57
C ASN A 144 0.63 3.87 -22.17
N HIS A 145 1.65 3.42 -22.92
CA HIS A 145 2.65 4.31 -23.54
C HIS A 145 2.03 5.35 -24.48
N SER A 146 0.93 5.03 -25.16
CA SER A 146 0.25 5.95 -26.08
C SER A 146 -0.42 7.09 -25.31
N LEU A 147 -1.07 6.78 -24.18
CA LEU A 147 -1.65 7.79 -23.30
C LEU A 147 -0.54 8.66 -22.68
N VAL A 148 0.53 8.06 -22.15
CA VAL A 148 1.65 8.83 -21.57
C VAL A 148 2.26 9.78 -22.59
N LYS A 149 2.57 9.29 -23.80
CA LYS A 149 3.10 10.12 -24.89
C LYS A 149 2.19 11.29 -25.22
N TYR A 150 0.87 11.05 -25.27
CA TYR A 150 -0.11 12.11 -25.50
C TYR A 150 -0.09 13.14 -24.36
N LEU A 151 -0.15 12.72 -23.10
CA LEU A 151 -0.15 13.62 -21.95
C LEU A 151 1.14 14.45 -21.83
N VAL A 152 2.30 13.86 -22.12
CA VAL A 152 3.57 14.60 -22.20
C VAL A 152 3.52 15.65 -23.30
N SER A 153 2.97 15.34 -24.48
CA SER A 153 2.81 16.32 -25.57
C SER A 153 1.84 17.45 -25.22
N GLU A 154 0.94 17.22 -24.26
CA GLU A 154 0.04 18.22 -23.68
C GLU A 154 0.70 19.08 -22.59
N GLY A 155 2.00 18.90 -22.33
CA GLY A 155 2.78 19.65 -21.35
C GLY A 155 2.69 19.14 -19.91
N ILE A 156 2.23 17.90 -19.71
CA ILE A 156 2.14 17.30 -18.37
C ILE A 156 3.47 16.64 -18.02
N GLU A 157 4.09 17.09 -16.93
CA GLU A 157 5.34 16.55 -16.41
C GLU A 157 5.08 15.29 -15.56
N PHE A 158 5.84 14.23 -15.82
CA PHE A 158 5.72 12.96 -15.10
C PHE A 158 7.04 12.50 -14.49
N TYR A 159 6.94 11.89 -13.32
CA TYR A 159 7.99 11.11 -12.68
C TYR A 159 7.55 9.65 -12.59
N SER A 160 8.52 8.74 -12.67
CA SER A 160 8.27 7.30 -12.61
C SER A 160 9.33 6.58 -11.82
N THR A 161 8.92 5.52 -11.11
CA THR A 161 9.82 4.57 -10.44
C THR A 161 9.88 3.24 -11.21
N CYS A 162 9.70 3.30 -12.53
CA CYS A 162 9.70 2.12 -13.38
C CYS A 162 11.13 1.56 -13.52
N VAL A 163 11.24 0.24 -13.62
CA VAL A 163 12.52 -0.45 -13.83
C VAL A 163 13.17 -0.07 -15.16
N GLU A 164 12.37 0.37 -16.12
CA GLU A 164 12.82 0.83 -17.44
C GLU A 164 12.33 2.26 -17.69
N PRO A 165 13.15 3.12 -18.34
CA PRO A 165 12.76 4.47 -18.70
C PRO A 165 11.55 4.52 -19.64
N ILE A 166 10.72 5.54 -19.47
CA ILE A 166 9.56 5.82 -20.33
C ILE A 166 9.84 7.12 -21.09
N PRO A 167 9.72 7.17 -22.42
CA PRO A 167 10.02 8.38 -23.19
C PRO A 167 9.22 9.60 -22.72
N GLY A 168 9.92 10.72 -22.47
CA GLY A 168 9.32 11.97 -22.02
C GLY A 168 8.94 12.02 -20.53
N VAL A 169 9.36 11.02 -19.75
CA VAL A 169 9.11 10.91 -18.31
C VAL A 169 10.44 10.92 -17.55
N HIS A 170 10.49 11.60 -16.41
CA HIS A 170 11.62 11.58 -15.50
C HIS A 170 11.66 10.24 -14.76
N ASN A 171 12.54 9.32 -15.19
CA ASN A 171 12.67 8.02 -14.54
C ASN A 171 13.63 8.10 -13.36
N LEU A 172 13.12 7.87 -12.15
CA LEU A 172 13.87 7.89 -10.90
C LEU A 172 14.36 6.49 -10.48
N GLY A 173 13.88 5.43 -11.13
CA GLY A 173 14.20 4.05 -10.75
C GLY A 173 13.60 3.67 -9.39
N CYS A 174 14.22 2.70 -8.70
CA CYS A 174 13.75 2.28 -7.39
C CYS A 174 14.13 3.32 -6.33
N LEU A 175 13.13 3.96 -5.72
CA LEU A 175 13.32 4.95 -4.68
C LEU A 175 13.34 4.32 -3.27
N PRO A 176 14.17 4.84 -2.35
CA PRO A 176 13.99 4.64 -0.92
C PRO A 176 12.59 5.08 -0.46
N ILE A 177 12.09 4.50 0.64
CA ILE A 177 10.71 4.76 1.09
C ILE A 177 10.46 6.24 1.39
N ASN A 178 11.40 6.93 2.04
CA ASN A 178 11.25 8.36 2.33
C ASN A 178 11.20 9.22 1.06
N GLU A 179 11.99 8.87 0.04
CA GLU A 179 11.99 9.59 -1.24
C GLU A 179 10.70 9.31 -2.03
N TRP A 180 10.17 8.08 -1.97
CA TRP A 180 8.87 7.74 -2.53
C TRP A 180 7.74 8.56 -1.88
N HIS A 181 7.76 8.66 -0.56
CA HIS A 181 6.79 9.44 0.20
C HIS A 181 6.93 10.95 -0.08
N GLN A 182 8.14 11.47 -0.21
CA GLN A 182 8.37 12.86 -0.62
C GLN A 182 7.85 13.12 -2.04
N LEU A 183 8.09 12.19 -2.98
CA LEU A 183 7.58 12.30 -4.34
C LEU A 183 6.05 12.33 -4.36
N LEU A 184 5.38 11.47 -3.59
CA LEU A 184 3.92 11.47 -3.49
C LEU A 184 3.38 12.75 -2.84
N ASN A 185 4.07 13.30 -1.84
CA ASN A 185 3.72 14.56 -1.20
C ASN A 185 3.82 15.74 -2.18
N ASP A 186 4.92 15.80 -2.93
CA ASP A 186 5.15 16.82 -3.94
C ASP A 186 4.18 16.71 -5.13
N ALA A 187 3.72 15.49 -5.43
CA ALA A 187 2.88 15.22 -6.59
C ALA A 187 1.46 15.78 -6.45
N LYS A 188 0.97 16.30 -7.57
CA LYS A 188 -0.41 16.75 -7.72
C LYS A 188 -1.35 15.56 -7.93
N PHE A 189 -0.91 14.57 -8.70
CA PHE A 189 -1.67 13.37 -8.98
C PHE A 189 -0.79 12.15 -9.24
N VAL A 190 -1.39 10.98 -9.11
CA VAL A 190 -0.86 9.68 -9.51
C VAL A 190 -1.69 9.16 -10.68
N LEU A 191 -1.05 8.65 -11.73
CA LEU A 191 -1.70 8.09 -12.92
C LEU A 191 -1.53 6.57 -12.99
N GLY A 192 -2.63 5.83 -12.89
CA GLY A 192 -2.71 4.39 -13.10
C GLY A 192 -3.36 4.01 -14.43
N PHE A 193 -3.11 2.76 -14.87
CA PHE A 193 -3.57 2.25 -16.17
C PHE A 193 -4.35 0.93 -16.10
N GLY A 194 -4.77 0.51 -14.90
CA GLY A 194 -5.55 -0.70 -14.66
C GLY A 194 -4.82 -1.76 -13.84
N ASP A 195 -3.49 -1.77 -13.88
CA ASP A 195 -2.63 -2.69 -13.13
C ASP A 195 -1.38 -1.97 -12.57
N PRO A 196 -0.82 -2.41 -11.44
CA PRO A 196 -1.39 -3.41 -10.53
C PRO A 196 -2.66 -2.89 -9.84
N LYS A 197 -3.62 -3.80 -9.58
CA LYS A 197 -4.82 -3.49 -8.79
C LYS A 197 -4.50 -3.41 -7.30
N SER A 198 -5.23 -2.59 -6.55
CA SER A 198 -5.22 -2.60 -5.08
C SER A 198 -3.82 -2.40 -4.46
N GLY A 199 -2.97 -1.59 -5.07
CA GLY A 199 -1.62 -1.32 -4.60
C GLY A 199 -1.57 -0.36 -3.40
N PRO A 200 -0.51 -0.38 -2.57
CA PRO A 200 -0.36 0.48 -1.39
C PRO A 200 -0.27 1.95 -1.77
N THR A 201 0.18 2.23 -3.00
CA THR A 201 0.23 3.56 -3.61
C THR A 201 -1.10 4.29 -3.51
N ILE A 202 -2.24 3.58 -3.52
CA ILE A 202 -3.56 4.20 -3.32
C ILE A 202 -3.63 4.86 -1.93
N LEU A 203 -3.34 4.09 -0.89
CA LEU A 203 -3.43 4.56 0.50
C LEU A 203 -2.37 5.63 0.79
N GLU A 204 -1.16 5.46 0.23
CA GLU A 204 -0.06 6.42 0.37
C GLU A 204 -0.35 7.74 -0.36
N ALA A 205 -0.89 7.69 -1.59
CA ALA A 205 -1.26 8.90 -2.33
C ALA A 205 -2.40 9.65 -1.61
N LEU A 206 -3.41 8.92 -1.13
CA LEU A 206 -4.52 9.53 -0.41
C LEU A 206 -4.08 10.11 0.94
N PHE A 207 -3.13 9.49 1.65
CA PHE A 207 -2.53 10.10 2.85
C PHE A 207 -1.94 11.48 2.56
N TYR A 208 -1.29 11.66 1.41
CA TYR A 208 -0.78 12.96 0.97
C TYR A 208 -1.81 13.80 0.22
N LYS A 209 -3.11 13.45 0.22
CA LYS A 209 -4.15 14.17 -0.54
C LYS A 209 -3.83 14.26 -2.05
N THR A 210 -3.04 13.34 -2.57
CA THR A 210 -2.64 13.28 -3.98
C THR A 210 -3.76 12.63 -4.78
N ALA A 211 -4.25 13.32 -5.81
CA ALA A 211 -5.34 12.80 -6.62
C ALA A 211 -4.91 11.49 -7.32
N ILE A 212 -5.80 10.51 -7.41
CA ILE A 212 -5.55 9.27 -8.12
C ILE A 212 -6.38 9.31 -9.40
N VAL A 213 -5.70 9.23 -10.54
CA VAL A 213 -6.31 9.17 -11.87
C VAL A 213 -6.08 7.76 -12.42
N ALA A 214 -7.11 6.92 -12.45
CA ALA A 214 -6.96 5.52 -12.86
C ALA A 214 -8.29 4.92 -13.34
N PRO A 215 -8.29 3.75 -14.02
CA PRO A 215 -9.52 3.00 -14.23
C PRO A 215 -10.16 2.61 -12.90
N LYS A 216 -11.49 2.62 -12.83
CA LYS A 216 -12.25 2.30 -11.61
C LYS A 216 -11.89 0.93 -11.05
N THR A 217 -11.70 -0.04 -11.92
CA THR A 217 -11.34 -1.42 -11.53
C THR A 217 -9.96 -1.56 -10.89
N GLN A 218 -9.12 -0.53 -10.95
CA GLN A 218 -7.81 -0.52 -10.29
C GLN A 218 -7.89 -0.12 -8.81
N ILE A 219 -8.95 0.60 -8.41
CA ILE A 219 -9.13 1.18 -7.07
C ILE A 219 -10.25 0.44 -6.33
N PRO A 220 -9.97 -0.18 -5.16
CA PRO A 220 -11.00 -0.81 -4.34
C PRO A 220 -12.11 0.17 -3.94
N ASP A 221 -13.37 -0.28 -3.97
CA ASP A 221 -14.53 0.57 -3.66
C ASP A 221 -14.44 1.22 -2.27
N SER A 222 -13.82 0.53 -1.31
CA SER A 222 -13.67 0.98 0.09
C SER A 222 -12.80 2.23 0.28
N VAL A 223 -12.02 2.60 -0.73
CA VAL A 223 -11.09 3.74 -0.69
C VAL A 223 -11.36 4.77 -1.79
N GLN A 224 -12.43 4.60 -2.57
CA GLN A 224 -12.86 5.61 -3.54
C GLN A 224 -13.38 6.85 -2.80
N CYS A 225 -12.96 8.04 -3.26
CA CYS A 225 -13.29 9.31 -2.61
C CYS A 225 -13.25 10.48 -3.63
N LYS A 226 -13.42 11.72 -3.16
CA LYS A 226 -13.36 12.92 -4.02
C LYS A 226 -12.03 13.08 -4.78
N ASN A 227 -10.95 12.49 -4.25
CA ASN A 227 -9.63 12.51 -4.86
C ASN A 227 -9.38 11.33 -5.82
N THR A 228 -10.35 10.44 -6.05
CA THR A 228 -10.25 9.38 -7.06
C THR A 228 -11.02 9.75 -8.32
N LEU A 229 -10.30 9.91 -9.43
CA LEU A 229 -10.80 10.33 -10.73
C LEU A 229 -10.67 9.18 -11.73
N PHE A 230 -11.79 8.81 -12.36
CA PHE A 230 -11.84 7.62 -13.20
C PHE A 230 -11.60 7.92 -14.67
N THR A 231 -10.77 7.11 -15.32
CA THR A 231 -10.43 7.26 -16.75
C THR A 231 -11.31 6.42 -17.68
N ASP A 232 -12.20 5.61 -17.14
CA ASP A 232 -13.06 4.70 -17.90
C ASP A 232 -13.85 5.43 -18.99
N ASN A 233 -13.78 4.91 -20.21
CA ASN A 233 -14.46 5.44 -21.39
C ASN A 233 -14.12 6.90 -21.76
N LEU A 234 -13.05 7.48 -21.19
CA LEU A 234 -12.57 8.81 -21.55
C LEU A 234 -11.59 8.75 -22.72
N THR A 235 -11.68 9.72 -23.61
CA THR A 235 -10.64 9.94 -24.64
C THR A 235 -9.39 10.52 -23.98
N TYR A 236 -8.23 10.40 -24.63
CA TYR A 236 -6.98 10.97 -24.11
C TYR A 236 -7.08 12.48 -23.87
N LYS A 237 -7.79 13.20 -24.75
CA LYS A 237 -8.09 14.63 -24.58
C LYS A 237 -8.89 14.92 -23.31
N LYS A 238 -9.93 14.12 -23.01
CA LYS A 238 -10.72 14.27 -21.78
C LYS A 238 -9.88 13.97 -20.53
N ILE A 239 -9.02 12.96 -20.58
CA ILE A 239 -8.08 12.65 -19.49
C ILE A 239 -7.10 13.81 -19.27
N ALA A 240 -6.53 14.39 -20.32
CA ALA A 240 -5.62 15.53 -20.22
C ALA A 240 -6.31 16.76 -19.60
N LEU A 241 -7.53 17.10 -20.04
CA LEU A 241 -8.32 18.19 -19.47
C LEU A 241 -8.62 17.95 -17.99
N MET A 242 -9.00 16.72 -17.63
CA MET A 242 -9.24 16.32 -16.25
C MET A 242 -8.00 16.52 -15.39
N ILE A 243 -6.82 16.04 -15.83
CA ILE A 243 -5.55 16.20 -15.11
C ILE A 243 -5.18 17.67 -14.94
N LYS A 244 -5.30 18.47 -16.01
CA LYS A 244 -5.00 19.91 -15.98
C LYS A 244 -5.92 20.67 -15.01
N GLY A 245 -7.16 20.22 -14.86
CA GLY A 245 -8.16 20.79 -13.95
C GLY A 245 -8.10 20.29 -12.51
N ILE A 246 -7.19 19.38 -12.15
CA ILE A 246 -6.98 19.01 -10.74
C ILE A 246 -6.50 20.26 -9.99
N GLU A 247 -7.01 20.48 -8.79
CA GLU A 247 -6.51 21.52 -7.88
C GLU A 247 -5.81 20.86 -6.68
N PHE A 248 -4.93 21.60 -6.02
CA PHE A 248 -4.36 21.11 -4.76
C PHE A 248 -5.46 21.12 -3.70
N VAL A 249 -5.69 19.95 -3.08
CA VAL A 249 -6.68 19.82 -2.01
C VAL A 249 -6.01 20.22 -0.70
N GLU A 250 -6.36 21.40 -0.18
CA GLU A 250 -5.87 21.87 1.12
C GLU A 250 -6.68 21.27 2.29
N GLU A 251 -7.98 21.07 2.09
CA GLU A 251 -8.87 20.53 3.12
C GLU A 251 -8.48 19.11 3.56
N PRO A 252 -8.59 18.78 4.85
CA PRO A 252 -8.42 17.41 5.32
C PRO A 252 -9.39 16.47 4.58
N LEU A 253 -8.91 15.28 4.21
CA LEU A 253 -9.81 14.19 3.88
C LEU A 253 -10.66 13.91 5.14
N ASP A 254 -11.95 13.62 4.95
CA ASP A 254 -12.92 13.31 6.02
C ASP A 254 -12.26 12.54 7.18
N ASP A 255 -12.54 12.93 8.43
CA ASP A 255 -12.00 12.30 9.64
C ASP A 255 -12.19 10.77 9.65
N THR A 256 -13.27 10.27 9.05
CA THR A 256 -13.54 8.85 8.86
C THR A 256 -12.52 8.18 7.93
N PHE A 257 -12.09 8.90 6.89
CA PHE A 257 -11.09 8.46 5.94
C PHE A 257 -9.68 8.52 6.56
N ASN A 258 -9.36 9.59 7.31
CA ASN A 258 -8.12 9.68 8.08
C ASN A 258 -8.02 8.52 9.07
N GLN A 259 -9.07 8.16 9.79
CA GLN A 259 -9.06 7.00 10.68
C GLN A 259 -8.79 5.68 9.94
N ARG A 260 -9.28 5.49 8.71
CA ARG A 260 -9.07 4.27 7.90
C ARG A 260 -7.64 4.11 7.35
N ILE A 261 -6.93 5.23 7.15
CA ILE A 261 -5.54 5.24 6.63
C ILE A 261 -4.48 5.50 7.73
N THR A 262 -4.91 5.88 8.93
CA THR A 262 -4.02 6.15 10.08
C THR A 262 -4.21 5.17 11.23
N ALA A 263 -5.30 4.40 11.26
CA ALA A 263 -5.52 3.38 12.27
C ALA A 263 -5.61 1.99 11.64
N ILE A 264 -4.87 1.08 12.22
CA ILE A 264 -5.16 -0.35 12.13
C ILE A 264 -6.34 -0.59 13.07
N PHE A 265 -7.44 -1.13 12.57
CA PHE A 265 -8.61 -1.40 13.38
C PHE A 265 -8.25 -2.38 14.50
N LYS A 266 -8.68 -2.06 15.73
CA LYS A 266 -8.35 -2.85 16.93
C LYS A 266 -8.74 -4.32 16.70
N LEU A 267 -7.78 -5.22 16.91
CA LEU A 267 -7.99 -6.66 16.82
C LEU A 267 -8.91 -7.16 17.93
#